data_AF-A0A645JHZ6-F1
#
_entry.id   AF-A0A645JHZ6-F1
#
_cell.length_a   1.000
_cell.length_b   1.000
_cell.length_c   1.000
_cell.angle_alpha   90.00
_cell.angle_beta   90.00
_cell.angle_gamma   90.00
#
_symmetry.space_group_name_H-M   'P 1'
#
loop_
_entity.id
_entity.type
_entity.pdbx_description
1 polymer ?
#
loop_
_entity_poly.entity_id
_entity_poly.type
_entity_poly.pdbx_seq_one_letter_code
_entity_poly.pdbx_strand_id
1 'polypeptide(L)'
;MACRVGDPSAYEHFMRAARADLFDVRNNASDGIHGASAGGLWQATIFGFAGLTFDAAKKTWSLNPALPNNWKRIAFKFHYQGKVLEFDTNQR
;
A
#
# COMPACT_ATOMS: atom_id res chain seq x y z
N MET A 1 8.62 3.11 1.14
CA MET A 1 9.97 3.30 0.56
C MET A 1 10.66 1.97 0.30
N ALA A 2 10.80 1.10 1.31
CA ALA A 2 11.38 -0.24 1.16
C ALA A 2 10.86 -1.03 -0.07
N CYS A 3 9.55 -1.03 -0.34
CA CYS A 3 8.97 -1.68 -1.53
C CYS A 3 9.60 -1.21 -2.86
N ARG A 4 9.89 0.10 -2.99
CA ARG A 4 10.37 0.70 -4.25
C ARG A 4 11.82 0.37 -4.56
N VAL A 5 12.59 -0.03 -3.55
CA VAL A 5 14.01 -0.39 -3.67
C VAL A 5 14.23 -1.90 -3.56
N GLY A 6 13.16 -2.69 -3.50
CA GLY A 6 13.24 -4.15 -3.39
C GLY A 6 13.75 -4.65 -2.03
N ASP A 7 13.65 -3.84 -0.97
CA ASP A 7 14.11 -4.23 0.36
C ASP A 7 13.14 -5.26 0.99
N PRO A 8 13.64 -6.45 1.40
CA PRO A 8 12.81 -7.51 1.96
C PRO A 8 12.10 -7.12 3.27
N SER A 9 12.61 -6.12 4.00
CA SER A 9 11.98 -5.61 5.23
C SER A 9 10.66 -4.87 4.99
N ALA A 10 10.31 -4.56 3.73
CA ALA A 10 9.11 -3.83 3.37
C ALA A 10 7.83 -4.44 3.99
N TYR A 11 7.70 -5.76 3.93
CA TYR A 11 6.53 -6.45 4.47
C TYR A 11 6.50 -6.44 6.01
N GLU A 12 7.66 -6.52 6.65
CA GLU A 12 7.77 -6.43 8.11
C GLU A 12 7.32 -5.05 8.61
N HIS A 13 7.80 -3.97 7.99
CA HIS A 13 7.38 -2.61 8.31
C HIS A 13 5.88 -2.41 8.10
N PHE A 14 5.33 -2.93 7.00
CA PHE A 14 3.90 -2.90 6.74
C PHE A 14 3.11 -3.61 7.85
N MET A 15 3.52 -4.82 8.25
CA MET A 15 2.84 -5.58 9.29
C MET A 15 2.95 -4.94 10.68
N ARG A 16 4.06 -4.27 11.01
CA ARG A 16 4.18 -3.49 12.25
C ARG A 16 3.15 -2.35 12.29
N ALA A 17 2.98 -1.63 11.20
CA ALA A 17 1.98 -0.56 11.10
C ALA A 17 0.54 -1.13 11.10
N ALA A 18 0.29 -2.26 10.42
CA ALA A 18 -1.02 -2.88 10.31
C ALA A 18 -1.55 -3.41 11.65
N ARG A 19 -0.63 -3.79 12.54
CA ARG A 19 -0.95 -4.32 13.87
C ARG A 19 -1.09 -3.25 14.95
N ALA A 20 -0.74 -1.99 14.65
CA ALA A 20 -0.58 -0.96 15.66
C ALA A 20 -1.83 -0.76 16.53
N ASP A 21 -2.97 -0.49 15.88
CA ASP A 21 -4.25 -0.31 16.56
C ASP A 21 -4.93 -1.64 16.90
N LEU A 22 -4.84 -2.64 16.02
CA LEU A 22 -5.53 -3.93 16.20
C LEU A 22 -5.02 -4.75 17.39
N PHE A 23 -3.75 -4.61 17.72
CA PHE A 23 -3.11 -5.33 18.83
C PHE A 23 -2.62 -4.39 19.93
N ASP A 24 -2.97 -3.11 19.87
CA ASP A 24 -2.57 -2.08 20.81
C ASP A 24 -1.07 -2.11 21.17
N VAL A 25 -0.20 -2.30 20.17
CA VAL A 25 1.25 -2.53 20.39
C VAL A 25 1.97 -1.32 20.99
N ARG A 26 1.28 -0.17 21.05
CA ARG A 26 1.74 1.10 21.60
C ARG A 26 1.05 1.45 22.93
N ASN A 27 0.11 0.63 23.40
CA ASN A 27 -0.70 0.82 24.61
C ASN A 27 -1.44 2.17 24.67
N ASN A 28 -1.94 2.60 23.52
CA ASN A 28 -2.63 3.88 23.37
C ASN A 28 -3.75 3.85 22.31
N ALA A 29 -4.18 2.67 21.86
CA ALA A 29 -5.30 2.54 20.92
C ALA A 29 -6.62 3.05 21.53
N SER A 30 -6.75 3.05 22.87
CA SER A 30 -7.87 3.65 23.59
C SER A 30 -7.97 5.17 23.43
N ASP A 31 -6.87 5.84 23.10
CA ASP A 31 -6.84 7.29 22.90
C ASP A 31 -7.42 7.69 21.52
N GLY A 32 -7.64 6.70 20.66
CA GLY A 32 -8.19 6.84 19.32
C GLY A 32 -7.38 6.09 18.27
N ILE A 33 -7.97 5.94 17.08
CA ILE A 33 -7.30 5.30 15.95
C ILE A 33 -6.13 6.15 15.45
N HIS A 34 -5.02 5.51 15.11
CA HIS A 34 -3.92 6.19 14.42
C HIS A 34 -4.27 6.43 12.94
N GLY A 35 -5.17 7.39 12.67
CA GLY A 35 -5.71 7.64 11.33
C GLY A 35 -4.65 7.88 10.25
N ALA A 36 -3.56 8.58 10.58
CA ALA A 36 -2.42 8.74 9.67
C ALA A 36 -1.73 7.41 9.34
N SER A 37 -1.61 6.50 10.31
CA SER A 37 -1.07 5.15 10.10
C SER A 37 -1.98 4.31 9.21
N ALA A 38 -3.30 4.38 9.42
CA ALA A 38 -4.28 3.69 8.58
C ALA A 38 -4.21 4.18 7.12
N GLY A 39 -4.13 5.49 6.89
CA GLY A 39 -3.89 6.06 5.56
C GLY A 39 -2.53 5.64 4.98
N GLY A 40 -1.49 5.57 5.81
CA GLY A 40 -0.16 5.10 5.43
C GLY A 40 -0.13 3.65 4.96
N LEU A 41 -0.94 2.77 5.57
CA LEU A 41 -1.10 1.38 5.12
C LEU A 41 -1.68 1.31 3.72
N TRP A 42 -2.74 2.07 3.44
CA TRP A 42 -3.30 2.15 2.08
C TRP A 42 -2.25 2.63 1.08
N GLN A 43 -1.51 3.69 1.41
CA GLN A 43 -0.44 4.20 0.54
C GLN A 43 0.68 3.18 0.33
N ALA A 44 1.08 2.44 1.36
CA ALA A 44 2.10 1.39 1.24
C ALA A 44 1.62 0.23 0.36
N THR A 45 0.34 -0.15 0.45
CA THR A 45 -0.27 -1.15 -0.41
C THR A 45 -0.29 -0.70 -1.87
N ILE A 46 -0.78 0.52 -2.15
CA ILE A 46 -1.02 0.99 -3.51
C ILE A 46 0.24 1.57 -4.18
N PHE A 47 0.95 2.49 -3.52
CA PHE A 47 2.14 3.14 -4.07
C PHE A 47 3.45 2.41 -3.76
N GLY A 48 3.39 1.39 -2.89
CA GLY A 48 4.49 0.50 -2.56
C GLY A 48 4.35 -0.83 -3.29
N PHE A 49 3.54 -1.76 -2.75
CA PHE A 49 3.45 -3.13 -3.26
C PHE A 49 2.81 -3.25 -4.65
N ALA A 50 1.72 -2.51 -4.93
CA ALA A 50 1.18 -2.48 -6.29
C ALA A 50 2.02 -1.62 -7.26
N GLY A 51 2.90 -0.76 -6.72
CA GLY A 51 3.80 0.08 -7.50
C GLY A 51 3.08 1.10 -8.37
N LEU A 52 1.92 1.62 -7.93
CA LEU A 52 1.23 2.69 -8.66
C LEU A 52 2.08 3.97 -8.65
N THR A 53 2.38 4.48 -9.85
CA THR A 53 3.04 5.77 -10.02
C THR A 53 2.32 6.62 -11.04
N PHE A 54 2.49 7.94 -10.94
CA PHE A 54 1.91 8.92 -11.85
C PHE A 54 3.01 9.78 -12.45
N ASP A 55 2.98 9.95 -13.77
CA ASP A 55 3.78 10.94 -14.48
C ASP A 55 2.86 12.11 -14.84
N ALA A 56 3.00 13.20 -14.08
CA ALA A 56 2.18 14.39 -14.25
C ALA A 56 2.44 15.11 -15.58
N ALA A 57 3.69 15.09 -16.07
CA ALA A 57 4.08 15.74 -17.31
C ALA A 57 3.47 15.02 -18.52
N LYS A 58 3.55 13.68 -18.52
CA LYS A 58 3.00 12.84 -19.60
C LYS A 58 1.52 12.51 -19.43
N LYS A 59 0.91 12.89 -18.30
CA LYS A 59 -0.49 12.54 -17.98
C LYS A 59 -0.73 11.02 -18.04
N THR A 60 0.24 10.25 -17.57
CA THR A 60 0.18 8.78 -17.55
C THR A 60 0.32 8.23 -16.13
N TRP A 61 -0.03 6.97 -15.98
CA TRP A 61 0.18 6.19 -14.77
C TRP A 61 0.76 4.83 -15.16
N SER A 62 1.44 4.18 -14.21
CA SER A 62 1.96 2.83 -14.40
C SER A 62 1.83 2.02 -13.12
N LEU A 63 1.85 0.70 -13.27
CA LEU A 63 1.89 -0.26 -12.17
C LEU A 63 3.10 -1.17 -12.35
N ASN A 64 3.85 -1.35 -11.28
CA ASN A 64 4.95 -2.30 -11.22
C ASN A 64 4.83 -3.14 -9.94
N PRO A 65 3.95 -4.16 -9.93
CA PRO A 65 3.65 -4.92 -8.73
C PRO A 65 4.85 -5.71 -8.23
N ALA A 66 5.19 -5.52 -6.96
CA ALA A 66 6.16 -6.30 -6.21
C ALA A 66 5.47 -6.80 -4.93
N LEU A 67 4.64 -7.83 -5.09
CA LEU A 67 3.81 -8.33 -4.00
C LEU A 67 4.63 -9.15 -3.00
N PRO A 68 4.33 -9.04 -1.69
CA PRO A 68 4.87 -9.97 -0.69
C PRO A 68 4.60 -11.43 -1.07
N ASN A 69 5.53 -12.34 -0.73
CA ASN A 69 5.46 -13.75 -1.10
C ASN A 69 4.16 -14.46 -0.69
N ASN A 70 3.47 -13.96 0.33
CA ASN A 70 2.23 -14.52 0.85
C ASN A 70 0.95 -13.89 0.28
N TRP A 71 1.05 -12.92 -0.63
CA TRP A 71 -0.10 -12.28 -1.28
C TRP A 71 -0.37 -12.89 -2.64
N LYS A 72 -1.50 -13.58 -2.79
CA LYS A 72 -1.86 -14.26 -4.06
C LYS A 72 -2.45 -13.33 -5.11
N ARG A 73 -3.08 -12.23 -4.69
CA ARG A 73 -3.81 -11.29 -5.57
C ARG A 73 -3.84 -9.91 -4.92
N ILE A 74 -3.79 -8.87 -5.73
CA ILE A 74 -4.14 -7.51 -5.34
C ILE A 74 -5.15 -6.95 -6.33
N ALA A 75 -6.23 -6.37 -5.81
CA ALA A 75 -7.24 -5.70 -6.61
C ALA A 75 -7.67 -4.40 -5.92
N PHE A 76 -7.77 -3.32 -6.69
CA PHE A 76 -8.17 -2.01 -6.18
C PHE A 76 -8.69 -1.09 -7.29
N LYS A 77 -9.35 0.00 -6.88
CA LYS A 77 -9.80 1.07 -7.75
C LYS A 77 -9.13 2.39 -7.38
N PHE A 78 -8.90 3.24 -8.36
CA PHE A 78 -8.41 4.59 -8.13
C PHE A 78 -9.01 5.57 -9.14
N HIS A 79 -9.16 6.82 -8.72
CA HIS A 79 -9.61 7.89 -9.60
C HIS A 79 -8.40 8.52 -10.29
N TYR A 80 -8.47 8.65 -11.60
CA TYR A 80 -7.49 9.39 -12.39
C TYR A 80 -8.20 10.14 -13.52
N GLN A 81 -7.99 11.46 -13.57
CA GLN A 81 -8.58 12.34 -14.60
C GLN A 81 -10.10 12.15 -14.78
N GLY A 82 -10.83 12.13 -13.68
CA GLY A 82 -12.30 12.00 -13.68
C GLY A 82 -12.82 10.60 -13.99
N LYS A 83 -11.95 9.61 -14.21
CA LYS A 83 -12.32 8.21 -14.46
C LYS A 83 -11.96 7.34 -13.26
N VAL A 84 -12.81 6.35 -12.98
CA VAL A 84 -12.47 5.25 -12.07
C VAL A 84 -11.76 4.18 -12.89
N LEU A 85 -10.54 3.86 -12.48
CA LEU A 85 -9.75 2.79 -13.05
C LEU A 85 -9.70 1.62 -12.07
N GLU A 86 -9.67 0.41 -12.60
CA GLU A 86 -9.61 -0.83 -11.82
C GLU A 86 -8.34 -1.58 -12.19
N PHE A 87 -7.67 -2.11 -11.18
CA PHE A 87 -6.56 -3.02 -11.33
C PHE A 87 -6.83 -4.29 -10.55
N ASP A 88 -6.51 -5.42 -11.17
CA ASP A 88 -6.64 -6.74 -10.59
C ASP A 88 -5.55 -7.65 -11.17
N THR A 89 -4.64 -8.11 -10.33
CA THR A 89 -3.57 -9.03 -10.73
C THR A 89 -3.34 -10.08 -9.66
N ASN A 90 -3.00 -11.27 -10.12
CA ASN A 90 -2.42 -12.31 -9.28
C ASN A 90 -0.90 -12.10 -9.13
N GLN A 91 -0.33 -12.71 -8.10
CA GLN A 91 1.12 -12.87 -7.97
C GLN A 91 1.64 -13.71 -9.14
N ARG A 92 2.75 -13.28 -9.74
CA ARG A 92 3.43 -14.03 -10.81
C ARG A 92 4.23 -15.19 -10.23
#